data_AF-A0A6F8XX64-F1
#
_entry.id   AF-A0A6F8XX64-F1
#
_cell.length_a   1.000
_cell.length_b   1.000
_cell.length_c   1.000
_cell.angle_alpha   90.00
_cell.angle_beta   90.00
_cell.angle_gamma   90.00
#
_symmetry.space_group_name_H-M   'P 1'
#
loop_
_entity.id
_entity.type
_entity.pdbx_description
1 polymer ?
#
loop_
_entity_poly.entity_id
_entity_poly.type
_entity_poly.pdbx_seq_one_letter_code
_entity_poly.pdbx_strand_id
1 'polypeptide(L)'
;MTPAGDAEHTRLAQANAGEQPWRAWGPYLSERAWGTVREDYSEHGTAWDYFPHDDARSRTYRWNEDGMAGICDDRQTFSFALALWNGQDPILKERMFGLGGDGGNHGEDVKEYWWYEDSTPTHSWMRWRYHYPQSAFPYDDLVAVNAARAVTRPSTSLSTPASSTTTATGR
;
A
#
# COMPACT_ATOMS: atom_id res chain seq x y z
N MET A 1 -18.52 35.76 19.73
CA MET A 1 -17.90 35.76 18.39
C MET A 1 -17.55 34.32 18.09
N THR A 2 -18.40 33.61 17.34
CA THR A 2 -18.12 32.23 16.90
C THR A 2 -16.84 32.28 16.06
N PRO A 3 -15.82 31.46 16.32
CA PRO A 3 -14.63 31.46 15.47
C PRO A 3 -15.10 31.20 14.04
N ALA A 4 -14.64 32.03 13.10
CA ALA A 4 -14.84 31.75 11.68
C ALA A 4 -14.35 30.31 11.45
N GLY A 5 -15.26 29.43 11.02
CA GLY A 5 -14.96 28.01 10.89
C GLY A 5 -13.71 27.83 10.05
N ASP A 6 -12.78 27.00 10.54
CA ASP A 6 -11.60 26.59 9.77
C ASP A 6 -11.99 26.18 8.35
N ALA A 7 -11.09 26.38 7.38
CA ALA A 7 -11.34 26.13 5.97
C ALA A 7 -11.90 24.72 5.74
N GLU A 8 -11.41 23.73 6.48
CA GLU A 8 -11.92 22.36 6.41
C GLU A 8 -13.36 22.23 6.93
N HIS A 9 -13.75 22.91 8.00
CA HIS A 9 -15.14 22.94 8.46
C HIS A 9 -16.08 23.55 7.42
N THR A 10 -15.62 24.57 6.70
CA THR A 10 -16.39 25.18 5.61
C THR A 10 -16.58 24.19 4.46
N ARG A 11 -15.51 23.50 4.04
CA ARG A 11 -15.60 22.45 3.00
C ARG A 11 -16.51 21.31 3.43
N LEU A 12 -16.42 20.88 4.68
CA LEU A 12 -17.30 19.84 5.24
C LEU A 12 -18.77 20.25 5.24
N ALA A 13 -19.07 21.50 5.63
CA ALA A 13 -20.43 22.02 5.58
C ALA A 13 -20.97 22.01 4.14
N GLN A 14 -20.19 22.50 3.18
CA GLN A 14 -20.55 22.50 1.76
C GLN A 14 -20.72 21.08 1.20
N ALA A 15 -19.84 20.14 1.58
CA ALA A 15 -19.92 18.74 1.16
C ALA A 15 -21.19 18.06 1.71
N ASN A 16 -21.51 18.29 2.98
CA ASN A 16 -22.68 17.70 3.63
C ASN A 16 -24.00 18.32 3.13
N ALA A 17 -23.99 19.62 2.77
CA ALA A 17 -25.11 20.31 2.14
C ALA A 17 -25.29 19.97 0.65
N GLY A 18 -24.32 19.26 0.04
CA GLY A 18 -24.33 18.95 -1.39
C GLY A 18 -24.04 20.15 -2.30
N GLU A 19 -23.50 21.24 -1.76
CA GLU A 19 -23.18 22.47 -2.49
C GLU A 19 -21.91 22.35 -3.33
N GLN A 20 -20.94 21.58 -2.84
CA GLN A 20 -19.65 21.35 -3.49
C GLN A 20 -19.24 19.88 -3.34
N PRO A 21 -18.76 19.23 -4.41
CA PRO A 21 -18.42 17.81 -4.41
C PRO A 21 -17.02 17.56 -3.85
N TRP A 22 -16.72 18.05 -2.64
CA TRP A 22 -15.38 17.96 -2.05
C TRP A 22 -14.85 16.52 -1.92
N ARG A 23 -15.74 15.52 -1.78
CA ARG A 23 -15.39 14.10 -1.68
C ARG A 23 -15.44 13.36 -3.03
N ALA A 24 -15.55 14.08 -4.15
CA ALA A 24 -15.57 13.45 -5.47
C ALA A 24 -14.22 12.85 -5.87
N TRP A 25 -13.13 13.25 -5.22
CA TRP A 25 -11.79 12.69 -5.42
C TRP A 25 -11.14 12.41 -4.08
N GLY A 26 -10.45 11.28 -3.98
CA GLY A 26 -9.81 10.89 -2.73
C GLY A 26 -8.97 9.62 -2.84
N PRO A 27 -8.37 9.18 -1.72
CA PRO A 27 -7.55 7.98 -1.66
C PRO A 27 -8.43 6.74 -1.49
N TYR A 28 -9.34 6.52 -2.44
CA TYR A 28 -10.25 5.36 -2.42
C TYR A 28 -9.65 4.12 -3.10
N LEU A 29 -8.43 4.26 -3.64
CA LEU A 29 -7.68 3.17 -4.26
C LEU A 29 -6.91 2.38 -3.21
N SER A 30 -6.89 1.05 -3.35
CA SER A 30 -6.08 0.19 -2.49
C SER A 30 -4.60 0.27 -2.89
N GLU A 31 -3.69 0.16 -1.92
CA GLU A 31 -2.23 0.12 -2.18
C GLU A 31 -1.79 -1.24 -2.78
N ARG A 32 -2.65 -2.25 -2.64
CA ARG A 32 -2.53 -3.63 -3.13
C ARG A 32 -3.93 -4.24 -3.28
N ALA A 33 -4.15 -4.98 -4.36
CA ALA A 33 -5.39 -5.73 -4.59
C ALA A 33 -5.23 -7.09 -5.30
N TRP A 34 -4.02 -7.61 -5.48
CA TRP A 34 -3.82 -8.96 -6.04
C TRP A 34 -4.11 -10.06 -5.01
N GLY A 35 -4.35 -11.30 -5.45
CA GLY A 35 -4.72 -12.41 -4.59
C GLY A 35 -6.09 -12.28 -3.92
N THR A 36 -7.02 -11.55 -4.54
CA THR A 36 -8.37 -11.32 -3.97
C THR A 36 -9.40 -12.30 -4.53
N VAL A 37 -10.35 -12.71 -3.70
CA VAL A 37 -11.42 -13.66 -4.07
C VAL A 37 -12.27 -13.17 -5.25
N ARG A 38 -12.38 -11.86 -5.46
CA ARG A 38 -13.15 -11.30 -6.59
C ARG A 38 -12.45 -11.48 -7.94
N GLU A 39 -11.13 -11.57 -7.94
CA GLU A 39 -10.32 -11.82 -9.14
C GLU A 39 -10.01 -13.31 -9.34
N ASP A 40 -10.56 -14.18 -8.49
CA ASP A 40 -10.36 -15.61 -8.58
C ASP A 40 -11.28 -16.24 -9.65
N TYR A 41 -10.66 -16.75 -10.70
CA TYR A 41 -11.31 -17.55 -11.73
C TYR A 41 -10.71 -18.95 -11.82
N SER A 42 -10.04 -19.42 -10.77
CA SER A 42 -9.55 -20.79 -10.66
C SER A 42 -10.70 -21.78 -10.52
N GLU A 43 -10.44 -23.03 -10.88
CA GLU A 43 -11.41 -24.12 -10.77
C GLU A 43 -11.78 -24.45 -9.30
N HIS A 44 -10.89 -24.16 -8.36
CA HIS A 44 -10.99 -24.64 -6.97
C HIS A 44 -11.06 -23.52 -5.92
N GLY A 45 -11.14 -22.25 -6.32
CA GLY A 45 -11.22 -21.14 -5.37
C GLY A 45 -9.88 -20.81 -4.70
N THR A 46 -8.77 -20.92 -5.43
CA THR A 46 -7.41 -20.65 -4.96
C THR A 46 -6.94 -19.24 -5.36
N ALA A 47 -7.63 -18.22 -4.83
CA ALA A 47 -7.44 -16.81 -5.20
C ALA A 47 -5.98 -16.32 -5.12
N TRP A 48 -5.27 -16.71 -4.06
CA TRP A 48 -3.88 -16.30 -3.82
C TRP A 48 -2.88 -16.88 -4.81
N ASP A 49 -3.14 -18.09 -5.31
CA ASP A 49 -2.30 -18.75 -6.33
C ASP A 49 -2.69 -18.31 -7.74
N TYR A 50 -3.97 -18.00 -7.95
CA TYR A 50 -4.52 -17.68 -9.27
C TYR A 50 -4.10 -16.29 -9.78
N PHE A 51 -3.96 -15.32 -8.89
CA PHE A 51 -3.62 -13.94 -9.25
C PHE A 51 -2.42 -13.43 -8.42
N PRO A 52 -1.19 -13.89 -8.74
CA PRO A 52 0.01 -13.53 -7.99
C PRO A 52 0.45 -12.09 -8.29
N HIS A 53 1.41 -11.59 -7.50
CA HIS A 53 2.02 -10.27 -7.71
C HIS A 53 2.63 -10.08 -9.11
N ASP A 54 3.15 -11.15 -9.72
CA ASP A 54 3.72 -11.09 -11.06
C ASP A 54 2.66 -10.88 -12.15
N ASP A 55 1.43 -11.33 -11.92
CA ASP A 55 0.29 -11.06 -12.81
C ASP A 55 -0.24 -9.64 -12.57
N ALA A 56 -0.29 -9.21 -11.31
CA ALA A 56 -0.80 -7.89 -10.90
C ALA A 56 -0.21 -6.71 -11.70
N ARG A 57 1.07 -6.81 -12.11
CA ARG A 57 1.75 -5.78 -12.90
C ARG A 57 1.40 -5.78 -14.40
N SER A 58 0.87 -6.89 -14.91
CA SER A 58 0.70 -7.10 -16.36
C SER A 58 -0.73 -7.47 -16.75
N ARG A 59 -1.63 -7.58 -15.78
CA ARG A 59 -2.99 -8.05 -15.97
C ARG A 59 -3.99 -6.99 -15.55
N THR A 60 -4.97 -6.74 -16.42
CA THR A 60 -6.09 -5.86 -16.11
C THR A 60 -7.01 -6.50 -15.09
N TYR A 61 -7.35 -5.74 -14.05
CA TYR A 61 -8.28 -6.14 -13.01
C TYR A 61 -9.71 -5.91 -13.52
N ARG A 62 -10.66 -6.74 -13.07
CA ARG A 62 -12.07 -6.63 -13.47
C ARG A 62 -12.94 -6.00 -12.40
N TRP A 63 -12.58 -6.18 -11.14
CA TRP A 63 -13.40 -5.84 -9.99
C TRP A 63 -12.72 -4.89 -9.00
N ASN A 64 -11.48 -4.51 -9.27
CA ASN A 64 -10.74 -3.57 -8.43
C ASN A 64 -9.68 -2.81 -9.25
N GLU A 65 -9.01 -1.86 -8.62
CA GLU A 65 -7.71 -1.36 -9.04
C GLU A 65 -6.82 -1.12 -7.82
N ASP A 66 -5.51 -1.13 -8.03
CA ASP A 66 -4.53 -0.80 -6.99
C ASP A 66 -3.43 0.14 -7.48
N GLY A 67 -2.78 0.81 -6.52
CA GLY A 67 -1.63 1.65 -6.82
C GLY A 67 -1.14 2.46 -5.62
N MET A 68 0.16 2.75 -5.63
CA MET A 68 0.83 3.49 -4.55
C MET A 68 0.35 4.93 -4.46
N ALA A 69 -0.02 5.35 -3.25
CA ALA A 69 -0.56 6.69 -3.01
C ALA A 69 -1.70 7.05 -3.98
N GLY A 70 -2.53 6.06 -4.29
CA GLY A 70 -3.53 6.16 -5.34
C GLY A 70 -4.63 7.15 -5.02
N ILE A 71 -5.03 7.96 -6.00
CA ILE A 71 -6.22 8.81 -5.95
C ILE A 71 -7.15 8.45 -7.10
N CYS A 72 -8.45 8.48 -6.83
CA CYS A 72 -9.45 8.23 -7.85
C CYS A 72 -10.70 9.08 -7.62
N ASP A 73 -11.56 9.16 -8.63
CA ASP A 73 -12.90 9.69 -8.43
C ASP A 73 -13.72 8.73 -7.55
N ASP A 74 -14.81 9.24 -6.97
CA ASP A 74 -15.74 8.51 -6.09
C ASP A 74 -16.40 7.29 -6.75
N ARG A 75 -16.36 7.21 -8.08
CA ARG A 75 -16.83 6.07 -8.87
C ARG A 75 -15.71 5.18 -9.41
N GLN A 76 -14.43 5.50 -9.14
CA GLN A 76 -13.25 4.80 -9.68
C GLN A 76 -13.25 4.67 -11.21
N THR A 77 -13.82 5.66 -11.91
CA THR A 77 -13.73 5.78 -13.37
C THR A 77 -12.31 6.15 -13.79
N PHE A 78 -11.64 6.98 -13.01
CA PHE A 78 -10.28 7.43 -13.21
C PHE A 78 -9.46 7.15 -11.95
N SER A 79 -8.37 6.41 -12.14
CA SER A 79 -7.43 6.07 -11.08
C SER A 79 -6.04 6.57 -11.46
N PHE A 80 -5.40 7.26 -10.53
CA PHE A 80 -4.02 7.71 -10.63
C PHE A 80 -3.23 7.12 -9.48
N ALA A 81 -1.97 6.75 -9.74
CA ALA A 81 -1.07 6.23 -8.73
C ALA A 81 0.37 6.67 -9.05
N LEU A 82 1.23 6.61 -8.04
CA LEU A 82 2.66 6.84 -8.21
C LEU A 82 3.36 5.55 -8.66
N ALA A 83 4.27 5.69 -9.62
CA ALA A 83 5.21 4.65 -10.00
C ALA A 83 6.64 5.20 -9.87
N LEU A 84 7.48 4.50 -9.12
CA LEU A 84 8.88 4.90 -8.87
C LEU A 84 9.85 3.85 -9.42
N TRP A 85 11.06 4.27 -9.77
CA TRP A 85 12.14 3.35 -10.13
C TRP A 85 13.47 3.87 -9.59
N ASN A 86 14.19 3.02 -8.88
CA ASN A 86 15.48 3.33 -8.25
C ASN A 86 16.65 3.02 -9.19
N GLY A 87 16.37 2.54 -10.41
CA GLY A 87 17.38 2.14 -11.39
C GLY A 87 17.97 0.75 -11.14
N GLN A 88 17.61 0.08 -10.05
CA GLN A 88 18.15 -1.22 -9.63
C GLN A 88 17.08 -2.31 -9.59
N ASP A 89 15.83 -1.95 -9.30
CA ASP A 89 14.71 -2.89 -9.25
C ASP A 89 14.41 -3.42 -10.66
N PRO A 90 14.05 -4.72 -10.77
CA PRO A 90 13.67 -5.33 -12.05
C PRO A 90 12.30 -4.85 -12.56
N ILE A 91 11.52 -4.15 -11.71
CA ILE A 91 10.17 -3.70 -11.98
C ILE A 91 9.96 -2.27 -11.46
N LEU A 92 8.93 -1.59 -11.98
CA LEU A 92 8.46 -0.33 -11.41
C LEU A 92 7.82 -0.58 -10.05
N LYS A 93 8.10 0.32 -9.11
CA LYS A 93 7.45 0.37 -7.81
C LYS A 93 6.14 1.14 -7.93
N GLU A 94 5.08 0.43 -8.28
CA GLU A 94 3.74 1.01 -8.53
C GLU A 94 2.67 0.52 -7.56
N ARG A 95 2.98 -0.53 -6.78
CA ARG A 95 2.13 -1.13 -5.75
C ARG A 95 3.02 -1.58 -4.59
N MET A 96 2.47 -1.60 -3.38
CA MET A 96 3.15 -2.23 -2.25
C MET A 96 3.35 -3.70 -2.57
N PHE A 97 4.35 -4.37 -2.02
CA PHE A 97 4.67 -5.77 -2.21
C PHE A 97 4.36 -6.54 -0.94
N GLY A 98 3.77 -7.70 -1.11
CA GLY A 98 3.56 -8.62 -0.02
C GLY A 98 3.28 -10.03 -0.48
N LEU A 99 3.22 -10.93 0.48
CA LEU A 99 3.01 -12.34 0.26
C LEU A 99 1.53 -12.68 0.49
N GLY A 100 1.01 -13.61 -0.32
CA GLY A 100 -0.35 -14.15 -0.20
C GLY A 100 -0.49 -15.10 0.99
N GLY A 101 -1.70 -15.64 1.19
CA GLY A 101 -2.08 -16.43 2.37
C GLY A 101 -1.07 -17.53 2.74
N ASP A 102 -0.72 -18.39 1.78
CA ASP A 102 0.20 -19.51 2.00
C ASP A 102 1.69 -19.10 2.01
N GLY A 103 1.99 -17.88 1.55
CA GLY A 103 3.33 -17.30 1.55
C GLY A 103 3.62 -16.37 2.72
N GLY A 104 2.62 -15.97 3.50
CA GLY A 104 2.76 -15.05 4.62
C GLY A 104 2.77 -15.76 5.98
N ASN A 105 3.40 -15.16 6.98
CA ASN A 105 3.50 -15.80 8.30
C ASN A 105 2.18 -15.73 9.12
N HIS A 106 1.20 -14.91 8.67
CA HIS A 106 -0.11 -14.68 9.32
C HIS A 106 -1.23 -14.45 8.28
N GLY A 107 -1.15 -15.10 7.12
CA GLY A 107 -1.99 -14.77 5.97
C GLY A 107 -1.34 -13.67 5.10
N GLU A 108 -2.15 -12.82 4.45
CA GLU A 108 -1.66 -11.71 3.63
C GLU A 108 -0.69 -10.80 4.43
N ASP A 109 0.56 -10.69 4.00
CA ASP A 109 1.61 -9.95 4.74
C ASP A 109 2.36 -9.00 3.81
N VAL A 110 2.28 -7.70 4.08
CA VAL A 110 2.96 -6.67 3.28
C VAL A 110 4.37 -6.46 3.82
N LYS A 111 5.37 -6.46 2.94
CA LYS A 111 6.79 -6.43 3.30
C LYS A 111 7.42 -5.05 3.20
N GLU A 112 6.58 -4.03 3.18
CA GLU A 112 6.95 -2.64 2.94
C GLU A 112 6.34 -1.71 3.98
N TYR A 113 6.97 -0.54 4.13
CA TYR A 113 6.60 0.44 5.13
C TYR A 113 6.14 1.73 4.48
N TRP A 114 4.85 2.03 4.66
CA TRP A 114 4.25 3.30 4.28
C TRP A 114 3.15 3.66 5.27
N TRP A 115 2.79 4.94 5.29
CA TRP A 115 1.68 5.44 6.09
C TRP A 115 1.17 6.78 5.55
N TYR A 116 -0.10 7.05 5.82
CA TYR A 116 -0.69 8.38 5.66
C TYR A 116 -0.36 9.20 6.91
N GLU A 117 0.39 10.29 6.75
CA GLU A 117 0.77 11.17 7.85
C GLU A 117 -0.34 12.15 8.19
N ASP A 118 -1.10 12.56 7.17
CA ASP A 118 -2.21 13.47 7.30
C ASP A 118 -3.17 13.30 6.11
N SER A 119 -4.46 13.51 6.35
CA SER A 119 -5.49 13.56 5.31
C SER A 119 -6.72 14.23 5.87
N THR A 120 -7.09 15.37 5.30
CA THR A 120 -8.35 16.04 5.67
C THR A 120 -9.55 15.18 5.25
N PRO A 121 -10.68 15.21 5.98
CA PRO A 121 -11.91 14.49 5.60
C PRO A 121 -12.47 14.81 4.21
N THR A 122 -12.17 15.98 3.68
CA THR A 122 -12.50 16.38 2.30
C THR A 122 -11.43 16.01 1.27
N HIS A 123 -10.32 15.40 1.71
CA HIS A 123 -9.14 15.07 0.90
C HIS A 123 -8.52 16.27 0.16
N SER A 124 -8.85 17.49 0.58
CA SER A 124 -8.27 18.72 0.05
C SER A 124 -6.78 18.89 0.40
N TRP A 125 -6.32 18.15 1.42
CA TRP A 125 -4.93 17.92 1.74
C TRP A 125 -4.70 16.46 2.09
N MET A 126 -3.56 15.92 1.65
CA MET A 126 -3.11 14.58 1.95
C MET A 126 -1.59 14.52 1.95
N ARG A 127 -1.04 13.80 2.92
CA ARG A 127 0.38 13.55 3.04
C ARG A 127 0.61 12.06 3.24
N TRP A 128 1.31 11.47 2.30
CA TRP A 128 1.67 10.06 2.29
C TRP A 128 3.18 9.92 2.37
N ARG A 129 3.65 8.96 3.16
CA ARG A 129 5.06 8.64 3.29
C ARG A 129 5.28 7.17 2.98
N TYR A 130 6.30 6.92 2.17
CA TYR A 130 6.78 5.59 1.86
C TYR A 130 8.29 5.52 2.06
N HIS A 131 8.74 4.48 2.76
CA HIS A 131 10.15 4.20 2.97
C HIS A 131 10.71 3.51 1.73
N TYR A 132 11.10 4.32 0.76
CA TYR A 132 11.54 3.82 -0.54
C TYR A 132 12.98 3.28 -0.53
N PRO A 133 13.20 1.99 -0.84
CA PRO A 133 14.52 1.39 -0.95
C PRO A 133 15.31 1.96 -2.14
N GLN A 134 16.50 2.48 -1.87
CA GLN A 134 17.43 2.95 -2.92
C GLN A 134 18.24 1.80 -3.55
N SER A 135 18.36 0.67 -2.85
CA SER A 135 18.90 -0.58 -3.39
C SER A 135 17.80 -1.43 -4.01
N ALA A 136 18.19 -2.43 -4.82
CA ALA A 136 17.27 -3.45 -5.29
C ALA A 136 16.46 -4.04 -4.13
N PHE A 137 15.14 -4.04 -4.25
CA PHE A 137 14.26 -4.61 -3.24
C PHE A 137 14.34 -6.16 -3.27
N PRO A 138 14.48 -6.82 -2.11
CA PRO A 138 14.78 -8.25 -2.06
C PRO A 138 13.53 -9.14 -2.22
N TYR A 139 12.86 -9.05 -3.38
CA TYR A 139 11.62 -9.81 -3.66
C TYR A 139 11.80 -11.33 -3.47
N ASP A 140 12.79 -11.91 -4.15
CA ASP A 140 13.02 -13.35 -4.17
C ASP A 140 13.44 -13.90 -2.80
N ASP A 141 14.31 -13.16 -2.08
CA ASP A 141 14.73 -13.53 -0.74
C ASP A 141 13.53 -13.54 0.23
N LEU A 142 12.65 -12.55 0.13
CA LEU A 142 11.44 -12.49 0.96
C LEU A 142 10.52 -13.68 0.70
N VAL A 143 10.34 -14.08 -0.57
CA VAL A 143 9.57 -15.27 -0.94
C VAL A 143 10.23 -16.54 -0.39
N ALA A 144 11.53 -16.72 -0.64
CA ALA A 144 12.27 -17.92 -0.24
C ALA A 144 12.34 -18.10 1.28
N VAL A 145 12.65 -17.03 2.02
CA VAL A 145 12.73 -17.07 3.49
C VAL A 145 11.38 -17.39 4.11
N ASN A 146 10.29 -16.81 3.59
CA ASN A 146 8.96 -17.11 4.12
C ASN A 146 8.52 -18.54 3.82
N ALA A 147 8.78 -19.06 2.62
CA ALA A 147 8.53 -20.45 2.27
C ALA A 147 9.29 -21.43 3.20
N ALA A 148 10.54 -21.12 3.54
CA ALA A 148 11.33 -21.93 4.47
C ALA A 148 10.78 -21.88 5.92
N ARG A 149 10.23 -20.73 6.35
CA ARG A 149 9.68 -20.54 7.71
C ARG A 149 8.37 -21.29 7.94
N ALA A 150 7.53 -21.43 6.91
CA ALA A 150 6.30 -22.23 6.96
C ALA A 150 6.57 -23.69 7.39
N VAL A 151 7.79 -24.19 7.17
CA VAL A 151 8.20 -25.56 7.51
C VAL A 151 8.69 -25.70 8.96
N THR A 152 9.03 -24.61 9.69
CA THR A 152 9.82 -24.77 10.95
C THR A 152 9.54 -23.92 12.21
N ARG A 153 8.80 -22.79 12.26
CA ARG A 153 8.44 -22.10 13.55
C ARG A 153 7.60 -20.80 13.37
N PRO A 154 6.97 -20.22 14.42
CA PRO A 154 6.16 -19.00 14.32
C PRO A 154 6.99 -17.69 14.26
N SER A 155 6.37 -16.64 13.73
CA SER A 155 6.89 -15.46 13.00
C SER A 155 7.87 -14.49 13.69
N THR A 156 8.68 -13.79 12.88
CA THR A 156 9.38 -12.52 13.24
C THR A 156 9.24 -11.49 12.11
N SER A 157 8.80 -10.27 12.44
CA SER A 157 8.80 -9.10 11.55
C SER A 157 10.17 -8.42 11.52
N LEU A 158 10.46 -7.65 10.47
CA LEU A 158 11.70 -6.85 10.38
C LEU A 158 11.68 -5.77 11.47
N SER A 159 12.40 -5.99 12.57
CA SER A 159 12.89 -4.89 13.41
C SER A 159 14.21 -4.41 12.82
N THR A 160 14.28 -3.10 12.54
CA THR A 160 15.55 -2.42 12.21
C THR A 160 16.58 -2.75 13.30
N PRO A 161 17.85 -3.07 12.95
CA PRO A 161 18.87 -3.17 13.98
C PRO A 161 18.99 -1.82 14.68
N ALA A 162 18.81 -1.82 16.01
CA ALA A 162 19.07 -0.64 16.81
C ALA A 162 20.52 -0.19 16.56
N SER A 163 20.68 1.05 16.09
CA SER A 163 21.99 1.69 15.99
C SER A 163 22.66 1.66 17.37
N SER A 164 23.67 0.81 17.53
CA SER A 164 24.55 0.86 18.68
C SER A 164 25.43 2.10 18.57
N THR A 165 25.04 3.19 19.22
CA THR A 165 25.93 4.32 19.46
C THR A 165 27.01 3.88 20.46
N THR A 166 28.18 3.50 19.95
CA THR A 166 29.39 3.37 20.78
C THR A 166 29.93 4.76 21.06
N THR A 167 29.67 5.29 22.25
CA THR A 167 30.38 6.46 22.77
C THR A 167 31.76 6.01 23.24
N ALA A 168 32.79 6.34 22.45
CA ALA A 168 34.17 6.27 22.90
C ALA A 168 34.49 7.55 23.69
N THR A 169 34.52 7.46 25.02
CA THR A 169 35.07 8.51 25.88
C THR A 169 36.52 8.17 26.17
N GLY A 170 37.43 8.93 25.58
CA GLY A 170 38.85 8.86 25.90
C GLY A 170 39.16 9.45 27.27
N ARG A 171 40.19 8.88 27.89
CA ARG A 171 41.17 9.58 28.73
C ARG A 171 42.55 9.03 28.37
#